data_AF-S2LB73-F1
#
_entry.id   AF-S2LB73-F1
#
_cell.length_a   1.000
_cell.length_b   1.000
_cell.length_c   1.000
_cell.angle_alpha   90.00
_cell.angle_beta   90.00
_cell.angle_gamma   90.00
#
_symmetry.space_group_name_H-M   'P 1'
#
loop_
_entity.id
_entity.type
_entity.pdbx_description
1 polymer ?
#
loop_
_entity_poly.entity_id
_entity_poly.type
_entity_poly.pdbx_seq_one_letter_code
_entity_poly.pdbx_strand_id
1 'polypeptide(L)'
;MEKIHLLITRCGPVWRVRILIPSQPRPHWRAYRVAEYPTPEAVVRRCAEGLVSGHENDKHDEPYGNGEEKVTQHCLPLRVRWKCWGQLV
;
A
#
# COMPACT_ATOMS: atom_id res chain seq x y z
N MET A 1 -9.53 0.35 14.91
CA MET A 1 -9.28 -0.12 13.53
C MET A 1 -8.90 1.10 12.70
N GLU A 2 -7.66 1.17 12.26
CA GLU A 2 -7.22 2.22 11.35
C GLU A 2 -7.78 1.95 9.94
N LYS A 3 -8.31 3.00 9.30
CA LYS A 3 -8.84 2.92 7.92
C LYS A 3 -7.80 3.51 6.99
N ILE A 4 -7.26 2.69 6.09
CA ILE A 4 -6.35 3.15 5.05
C ILE A 4 -7.18 3.58 3.85
N HIS A 5 -6.89 4.76 3.33
CA HIS A 5 -7.54 5.30 2.16
C HIS A 5 -6.63 5.15 0.93
N LEU A 6 -7.13 4.46 -0.10
CA LEU A 6 -6.44 4.33 -1.38
C LEU A 6 -7.15 5.17 -2.45
N LEU A 7 -6.43 6.10 -3.06
CA LEU A 7 -6.91 6.85 -4.22
C LEU A 7 -6.22 6.31 -5.47
N ILE A 8 -7.01 5.82 -6.42
CA ILE A 8 -6.50 5.27 -7.68
C ILE A 8 -6.86 6.21 -8.82
N THR A 9 -5.86 6.52 -9.64
CA THR A 9 -6.03 7.32 -10.84
C THR A 9 -5.33 6.63 -12.01
N ARG A 10 -6.03 6.49 -13.13
CA ARG A 10 -5.43 6.00 -14.38
C ARG A 10 -4.76 7.17 -15.10
N CYS A 11 -3.48 7.02 -15.43
CA CYS A 11 -2.68 7.98 -16.18
C CYS A 11 -2.05 7.25 -17.38
N GLY A 12 -2.78 7.19 -18.49
CA GLY A 12 -2.35 6.44 -19.69
C GLY A 12 -2.11 4.95 -19.40
N PRO A 13 -0.90 4.40 -19.65
CA PRO A 13 -0.58 3.00 -19.41
C PRO A 13 -0.21 2.66 -17.96
N VAL A 14 -0.36 3.60 -17.02
CA VAL A 14 0.02 3.43 -15.62
C VAL A 14 -1.13 3.82 -14.68
N TRP A 15 -1.31 3.03 -13.62
CA TRP A 15 -2.11 3.36 -12.45
C TRP A 15 -1.25 4.07 -11.41
N ARG A 16 -1.72 5.22 -10.92
CA ARG A 16 -1.12 5.91 -9.77
C ARG A 16 -2.01 5.69 -8.56
N VAL A 17 -1.42 5.17 -7.48
CA VAL A 17 -2.09 4.90 -6.21
C VAL A 17 -1.51 5.81 -5.15
N ARG A 18 -2.37 6.62 -4.52
CA ARG A 18 -2.03 7.42 -3.36
C ARG A 18 -2.59 6.74 -2.11
N ILE A 19 -1.71 6.44 -1.17
CA ILE A 19 -2.02 5.74 0.07
C ILE A 19 -2.00 6.77 1.18
N LEU A 20 -3.14 6.93 1.86
CA LEU A 20 -3.33 7.83 2.97
C LEU A 20 -3.54 6.99 4.23
N ILE A 21 -2.56 7.04 5.12
CA ILE A 21 -2.55 6.36 6.42
C ILE A 21 -2.76 7.44 7.48
N PRO A 22 -3.85 7.40 8.28
CA PRO A 22 -4.17 8.47 9.24
C PRO A 22 -3.04 8.79 10.23
N SER A 23 -2.29 7.78 10.65
CA SER A 23 -1.18 7.91 11.59
C SER A 23 0.12 8.42 10.95
N GLN A 24 0.15 8.62 9.63
CA GLN A 24 1.33 9.11 8.93
C GLN A 24 1.06 10.47 8.25
N PRO A 25 1.91 11.48 8.50
CA PRO A 25 1.71 12.82 7.95
C PRO A 25 1.95 12.87 6.43
N ARG A 26 2.66 11.88 5.87
CA ARG A 26 3.04 11.86 4.45
C ARG A 26 2.26 10.78 3.68
N PRO A 27 1.61 11.14 2.56
CA PRO A 27 1.00 10.16 1.66
C PRO A 27 2.09 9.32 0.99
N HIS A 28 1.85 8.02 0.89
CA HIS A 28 2.71 7.14 0.11
C HIS A 28 2.17 7.03 -1.31
N TRP A 29 3.06 6.74 -2.25
CA TRP A 29 2.73 6.62 -3.65
C TRP A 29 3.21 5.28 -4.19
N ARG A 30 2.37 4.63 -4.99
CA ARG A 30 2.73 3.45 -5.78
C ARG A 30 2.27 3.63 -7.21
N ALA A 31 3.02 3.03 -8.14
CA ALA A 31 2.67 3.01 -9.55
C ALA A 31 2.59 1.55 -10.02
N TYR A 32 1.59 1.24 -10.83
CA TYR A 32 1.38 -0.09 -11.40
C TYR A 32 1.14 0.03 -12.91
N ARG A 33 1.68 -0.90 -13.70
CA ARG A 33 1.42 -0.90 -15.14
C ARG A 33 0.03 -1.45 -15.42
N VAL A 34 -0.70 -0.82 -16.33
CA VAL A 34 -2.01 -1.30 -16.80
C VAL A 34 -1.87 -2.65 -17.50
N ALA A 35 -0.74 -2.91 -18.16
CA ALA A 35 -0.47 -4.19 -18.82
C ALA A 35 -0.42 -5.38 -17.84
N GLU A 36 0.06 -5.15 -16.62
CA GLU A 36 0.16 -6.18 -15.57
C GLU A 36 -1.11 -6.24 -14.72
N TYR A 37 -1.71 -5.07 -14.47
CA TYR A 37 -2.91 -4.93 -13.67
C TYR A 37 -3.95 -4.12 -14.45
N PRO A 38 -4.77 -4.77 -15.30
CA PRO A 38 -5.67 -4.06 -16.19
C PRO A 38 -6.86 -3.42 -15.47
N THR A 39 -7.21 -3.90 -14.28
CA THR A 39 -8.34 -3.41 -13.49
C THR A 39 -7.90 -2.66 -12.23
N PRO A 40 -8.65 -1.62 -11.81
CA PRO A 40 -8.36 -0.91 -10.57
C PRO A 40 -8.44 -1.84 -9.35
N GLU A 41 -9.32 -2.84 -9.34
CA GLU A 41 -9.45 -3.82 -8.25
C GLU A 41 -8.17 -4.65 -8.07
N ALA A 42 -7.53 -5.08 -9.17
CA ALA A 42 -6.28 -5.83 -9.12
C ALA A 42 -5.15 -4.98 -8.51
N VAL A 43 -5.13 -3.69 -8.83
CA VAL A 43 -4.21 -2.70 -8.25
C VAL A 43 -4.48 -2.49 -6.76
N VAL A 44 -5.75 -2.33 -6.34
CA VAL A 44 -6.12 -2.23 -4.92
C VAL A 44 -5.61 -3.43 -4.14
N ARG A 45 -5.91 -4.63 -4.63
CA ARG A 45 -5.55 -5.88 -3.96
C ARG A 45 -4.04 -5.98 -3.77
N ARG A 46 -3.27 -5.73 -4.85
CA ARG A 46 -1.80 -5.77 -4.79
C ARG A 46 -1.23 -4.69 -3.88
N CYS A 47 -1.84 -3.50 -3.87
CA CYS A 47 -1.44 -2.43 -2.97
C CYS A 47 -1.73 -2.76 -1.51
N ALA A 48 -2.88 -3.37 -1.22
CA ALA A 48 -3.26 -3.81 0.13
C ALA A 48 -2.33 -4.93 0.62
N GLU A 49 -2.03 -5.92 -0.22
CA GLU A 49 -1.05 -6.98 0.07
C GLU A 49 0.31 -6.39 0.44
N GLY A 50 0.81 -5.43 -0.36
CA GLY A 50 2.09 -4.76 -0.10
C GLY A 50 2.11 -3.83 1.11
N LEU A 51 0.94 -3.48 1.67
CA LEU A 51 0.83 -2.73 2.92
C LEU A 51 0.82 -3.66 4.13
N VAL A 52 0.23 -4.85 4.00
CA VAL A 52 0.28 -5.91 5.02
C VAL A 52 1.71 -6.44 5.14
N SER A 53 2.39 -6.68 4.01
CA SER A 53 3.77 -7.16 3.97
C SER A 53 4.83 -6.05 4.09
N GLY A 54 4.44 -4.79 4.20
CA GLY A 54 5.36 -3.66 4.32
C GLY A 54 5.77 -3.37 5.76
N HIS A 55 5.03 -3.91 6.74
CA HIS A 55 5.34 -3.78 8.17
C HIS A 55 6.57 -4.59 8.59
N GLU A 56 7.01 -5.52 7.75
CA GLU A 56 8.11 -6.45 8.02
C GLU A 56 9.46 -6.01 7.41
N ASN A 57 9.53 -4.90 6.66
CA ASN A 57 10.77 -4.53 5.95
C ASN A 57 11.15 -3.04 5.99
N ASP A 58 10.93 -2.37 7.12
CA ASP A 58 11.66 -1.12 7.47
C ASP A 58 12.92 -1.48 8.29
N LYS A 59 13.76 -2.37 7.75
CA LYS A 59 15.10 -2.64 8.26
C LYS A 59 16.04 -2.97 7.10
N HIS A 60 16.66 -1.93 6.56
CA HIS A 60 18.00 -1.96 5.95
C HIS A 60 18.55 -0.57 6.24
N ASP A 61 19.62 -0.36 7.02
CA ASP A 61 20.89 -1.07 7.26
C ASP A 61 21.24 -0.92 8.78
N GLU A 62 21.88 -1.80 9.55
CA GLU A 62 23.12 -2.60 9.44
C GLU A 62 23.14 -3.65 10.62
N PRO A 63 24.11 -4.60 10.71
CA PRO A 63 24.06 -5.76 11.59
C PRO A 63 24.60 -5.53 13.01
N TYR A 64 24.34 -6.51 13.88
CA TYR A 64 24.80 -6.71 15.28
C TYR A 64 23.78 -6.37 16.37
N GLY A 65 23.42 -7.40 17.13
CA GLY A 65 22.76 -7.26 18.43
C GLY A 65 21.69 -8.29 18.68
N ASN A 66 22.08 -9.37 19.35
CA ASN A 66 21.21 -10.37 19.96
C ASN A 66 20.05 -9.71 20.75
N GLY A 67 18.82 -10.13 20.47
CA GLY A 67 17.62 -9.64 21.14
C GLY A 67 16.39 -10.36 20.63
N GLU A 68 16.04 -11.46 21.28
CA GLU A 68 14.79 -12.19 21.10
C GLU A 68 13.61 -11.27 21.46
N GLU A 69 13.08 -10.54 20.49
CA GLU A 69 11.87 -9.74 20.69
C GLU A 69 10.80 -10.21 19.73
N LYS A 70 9.83 -10.94 20.31
CA LYS A 70 8.64 -11.46 19.65
C LYS A 70 7.90 -10.31 18.99
N VAL A 71 8.09 -10.14 17.69
CA VAL A 71 7.32 -9.21 16.86
C VAL A 71 5.88 -9.69 16.94
N THR A 72 5.10 -9.03 17.78
CA THR A 72 3.66 -9.23 17.82
C THR A 72 3.14 -8.74 16.48
N GLN A 73 2.93 -9.69 15.56
CA GLN A 73 2.31 -9.45 14.26
C GLN A 73 0.91 -8.90 14.50
N HIS A 74 0.79 -7.58 14.53
CA HIS A 74 -0.50 -6.92 14.50
C HIS A 74 -1.06 -6.98 13.08
N CYS A 75 -1.45 -8.17 12.63
CA CYS A 75 -2.42 -8.41 11.56
C CYS A 75 -3.81 -7.90 12.00
N LEU A 76 -3.89 -6.62 12.38
CA LEU A 76 -5.17 -5.96 12.53
C LEU A 76 -5.80 -5.90 11.13
N PRO A 77 -7.07 -6.27 10.96
CA PRO A 77 -7.71 -6.24 9.65
C PRO A 77 -7.74 -4.80 9.14
N LEU A 78 -6.83 -4.48 8.21
CA LEU A 78 -6.78 -3.18 7.55
C LEU A 78 -8.04 -3.04 6.71
N ARG A 79 -8.93 -2.15 7.14
CA ARG A 79 -10.11 -1.80 6.34
C ARG A 79 -9.67 -0.81 5.27
N VAL A 80 -9.44 -1.35 4.07
CA VAL A 80 -9.07 -0.58 2.89
C VAL A 80 -10.33 0.03 2.28
N ARG A 81 -10.39 1.36 2.23
CA ARG A 81 -11.41 2.08 1.47
C ARG A 81 -10.75 2.70 0.25
N TRP A 82 -11.18 2.32 -0.94
CA TRP A 82 -10.63 2.87 -2.18
C TRP A 82 -11.66 3.68 -2.97
N LYS A 83 -11.16 4.62 -3.77
CA LYS A 83 -11.92 5.36 -4.78
C LYS A 83 -11.10 5.43 -6.07
N CYS A 84 -11.71 5.07 -7.20
CA CYS A 84 -11.11 5.25 -8.52
C CYS A 84 -11.66 6.51 -9.17
N TRP A 85 -10.76 7.36 -9.65
CA TRP A 85 -11.08 8.53 -10.46
C TRP A 85 -10.52 8.28 -11.85
N GLY A 86 -11.40 8.11 -12.83
CA GLY A 86 -11.03 8.02 -14.23
C GLY A 86 -11.14 9.39 -14.89
N GLN A 87 -10.16 9.75 -15.72
CA GLN A 87 -10.43 10.59 -16.88
C GLN A 87 -10.68 9.61 -18.03
N LEU A 88 -11.93 9.53 -18.48
CA LEU A 88 -12.27 8.97 -19.79
C LEU A 88 -11.63 9.91 -20.82
N VAL A 89 -10.51 9.50 -21.38
CA VAL A 89 -9.95 10.02 -22.62
C VAL A 89 -10.04 8.93 -23.67
#